data_AF-Q117N8-F1
#
_entry.id   AF-Q117N8-F1
#
_cell.length_a   1.000
_cell.length_b   1.000
_cell.length_c   1.000
_cell.angle_alpha   90.00
_cell.angle_beta   90.00
_cell.angle_gamma   90.00
#
_symmetry.space_group_name_H-M   'P 1'
#
loop_
_entity.id
_entity.type
_entity.pdbx_description
1 polymer ?
#
loop_
_entity_poly.entity_id
_entity_poly.type
_entity_poly.pdbx_seq_one_letter_code
_entity_poly.pdbx_strand_id
1 'polypeptide(L)' 'MIEPDFPHIILTFEYKGWKVEIDQGEMNGSATYAVWANYNNGCVVAVPLASSRQEAVRRAKQWINTRNKKNKT' A
#
# COMPACT_ATOMS: atom_id res chain seq x y z
N MET A 1 -0.53 3.72 29.12
CA MET A 1 -1.15 4.52 28.03
C MET A 1 -0.95 3.71 26.76
N ILE A 2 -2.01 3.39 26.02
CA ILE A 2 -1.90 2.68 24.73
C ILE A 2 -1.52 3.75 23.72
N GLU A 3 -0.34 3.62 23.11
CA GLU A 3 0.07 4.50 22.02
C GLU A 3 -0.67 4.07 20.75
N PRO A 4 -1.48 4.95 20.14
CA PRO A 4 -2.17 4.62 18.91
C PRO A 4 -1.16 4.41 17.78
N ASP A 5 -1.34 3.31 17.05
CA ASP A 5 -0.55 2.99 15.86
C ASP A 5 -1.02 3.83 14.68
N PHE A 6 -0.41 5.00 14.52
CA PHE A 6 -0.69 5.89 13.40
C PHE A 6 0.04 5.41 12.14
N PRO A 7 -0.56 5.57 10.95
CA PRO A 7 0.12 5.25 9.70
C PRO A 7 1.47 5.95 9.60
N HIS A 8 2.53 5.17 9.42
CA HIS A 8 3.88 5.63 9.23
C HIS A 8 4.25 5.50 7.76
N ILE A 9 3.75 6.45 6.96
CA ILE A 9 3.96 6.45 5.51
C ILE A 9 5.42 6.80 5.18
N ILE A 10 6.16 5.81 4.68
CA ILE A 10 7.59 5.94 4.36
C ILE A 10 7.86 6.18 2.87
N LEU A 11 6.87 5.95 2.00
CA LEU A 11 7.00 6.17 0.56
C LEU A 11 5.64 6.51 -0.05
N THR A 12 5.62 7.55 -0.86
CA THR A 12 4.45 7.92 -1.68
C THR A 12 4.86 8.05 -3.14
N PHE A 13 4.06 7.49 -4.06
CA PHE A 13 4.27 7.67 -5.50
C PHE A 13 2.98 7.49 -6.31
N GLU A 14 2.91 8.09 -7.49
CA GLU A 14 1.82 7.90 -8.44
C GLU A 14 2.07 6.69 -9.34
N TYR A 15 1.03 5.87 -9.60
CA TYR A 15 1.11 4.78 -10.57
C TYR A 15 -0.23 4.55 -11.27
N LYS A 16 -0.29 4.87 -12.57
CA LYS A 16 -1.46 4.65 -13.45
C LYS A 16 -2.78 5.23 -12.89
N GLY A 17 -2.71 6.46 -12.38
CA GLY A 17 -3.87 7.18 -11.84
C GLY A 17 -4.21 6.86 -10.38
N TRP A 18 -3.32 6.15 -9.67
CA TRP A 18 -3.46 5.87 -8.25
C TRP A 18 -2.30 6.50 -7.48
N LYS A 19 -2.62 7.20 -6.39
CA LYS A 19 -1.64 7.60 -5.39
C LYS A 19 -1.37 6.41 -4.48
N VAL A 20 -0.13 5.93 -4.46
CA VAL A 20 0.28 4.76 -3.69
C VAL A 20 1.07 5.22 -2.48
N GLU A 21 0.62 4.82 -1.29
CA GLU A 21 1.27 5.11 -0.01
C GLU A 21 1.69 3.80 0.65
N ILE A 22 2.97 3.69 1.03
CA ILE A 22 3.52 2.54 1.75
C ILE A 22 3.68 2.92 3.21
N ASP A 23 2.96 2.21 4.05
CA ASP A 23 2.99 2.28 5.49
C ASP A 23 3.98 1.25 6.04
N GLN A 24 4.82 1.65 7.01
CA GLN A 24 5.76 0.76 7.67
C GLN A 24 5.35 0.53 9.13
N GLY A 25 4.99 -0.71 9.44
CA GLY A 25 4.76 -1.18 10.79
C GLY A 25 5.86 -2.14 11.26
N GLU A 26 5.63 -2.73 12.43
CA GLU A 26 6.45 -3.80 12.99
C GLU A 26 5.57 -4.98 13.41
N MET A 27 5.99 -6.20 13.09
CA MET A 27 5.36 -7.42 13.58
C MET A 27 6.45 -8.37 14.07
N ASN A 28 6.41 -8.74 15.36
CA ASN A 28 7.39 -9.62 16.00
C ASN A 28 8.85 -9.17 15.81
N GLY A 29 9.16 -7.88 16.00
CA GLY A 29 10.52 -7.35 15.85
C GLY A 29 10.99 -7.20 14.40
N SER A 30 10.13 -7.49 13.41
CA SER A 30 10.46 -7.38 11.99
C SER A 30 9.64 -6.27 11.33
N ALA A 31 10.30 -5.46 10.50
CA ALA A 31 9.62 -4.44 9.71
C ALA A 31 8.62 -5.08 8.74
N THR A 32 7.41 -4.55 8.72
CA THR A 32 6.32 -4.95 7.82
C THR A 32 5.82 -3.76 7.04
N TYR A 33 5.27 -4.02 5.85
CA TYR A 33 4.84 -2.97 4.94
C TYR A 33 3.40 -3.22 4.48
N ALA A 34 2.54 -2.22 4.63
CA ALA A 34 1.21 -2.20 4.03
C ALA A 34 1.17 -1.17 2.90
N VAL A 35 0.27 -1.35 1.94
CA VAL A 35 0.10 -0.42 0.81
C VAL A 35 -1.34 0.02 0.68
N TRP A 36 -1.53 1.33 0.71
CA TRP A 36 -2.75 2.02 0.39
C TRP A 36 -2.69 2.51 -1.07
N ALA A 37 -3.73 2.23 -1.83
CA ALA A 37 -3.94 2.77 -3.17
C ALA A 37 -5.12 3.73 -3.10
N ASN A 38 -4.83 5.02 -3.26
CA ASN A 38 -5.78 6.11 -3.15
C ASN A 38 -6.12 6.63 -4.56
N TYR A 39 -7.37 7.03 -4.73
CA TYR A 39 -7.92 7.63 -5.94
C TYR A 39 -8.84 8.79 -5.53
N ASN A 40 -9.27 9.62 -6.47
CA ASN A 40 -9.97 10.88 -6.17
C ASN A 40 -11.11 10.75 -5.16
N ASN A 41 -11.83 9.63 -5.17
CA ASN A 41 -13.05 9.43 -4.39
C ASN A 41 -12.90 8.31 -3.34
N GLY A 42 -11.70 7.87 -2.99
CA GLY A 42 -11.54 6.84 -1.97
C GLY A 42 -10.12 6.30 -1.79
N CYS A 43 -9.99 5.42 -0.80
CA CYS A 43 -8.78 4.69 -0.47
C CYS A 43 -9.07 3.19 -0.36
N VAL A 44 -8.07 2.36 -0.67
CA VAL A 44 -8.17 0.92 -0.48
C VAL A 44 -6.83 0.32 -0.13
N VAL A 45 -6.84 -0.66 0.77
CA VAL A 45 -5.64 -1.46 1.07
C VAL A 45 -5.38 -2.41 -0.11
N ALA A 46 -4.38 -2.08 -0.92
CA ALA A 46 -3.95 -2.89 -2.06
C ALA A 46 -3.09 -4.09 -1.64
N VAL A 47 -2.27 -3.89 -0.60
CA VAL A 47 -1.41 -4.93 -0.01
C VAL A 47 -1.49 -4.81 1.51
N PRO A 48 -2.13 -5.76 2.21
CA PRO A 48 -2.26 -5.68 3.67
C PRO A 48 -0.96 -5.97 4.40
N LEU A 49 -0.05 -6.74 3.79
CA LEU A 49 1.22 -7.13 4.39
C LEU A 49 2.24 -7.53 3.33
N ALA A 50 3.45 -6.99 3.45
CA ALA A 50 4.66 -7.39 2.75
C ALA A 50 5.86 -7.36 3.72
N SER A 51 6.84 -8.24 3.50
CA SER A 51 8.05 -8.37 4.32
C SER A 51 9.18 -7.42 3.91
N SER A 52 9.04 -6.73 2.78
CA SER A 52 10.01 -5.73 2.33
C SER A 52 9.32 -4.62 1.53
N ARG A 53 9.94 -3.43 1.52
CA ARG A 53 9.49 -2.30 0.70
C ARG A 53 9.45 -2.64 -0.80
N GLN A 54 10.44 -3.40 -1.30
CA GLN A 54 10.50 -3.81 -2.71
C GLN A 54 9.31 -4.71 -3.06
N GLU A 55 8.99 -5.65 -2.17
CA GLU A 55 7.85 -6.55 -2.34
C GLU A 55 6.52 -5.78 -2.28
N ALA A 56 6.40 -4.82 -1.36
CA ALA A 56 5.25 -3.92 -1.27
C ALA A 56 5.02 -3.17 -2.59
N VAL A 57 6.06 -2.54 -3.16
CA VAL A 57 5.99 -1.83 -4.45
C VAL A 57 5.59 -2.78 -5.58
N ARG A 58 6.22 -3.96 -5.66
CA ARG A 58 5.95 -4.95 -6.70
C ARG A 58 4.49 -5.39 -6.68
N ARG A 59 3.98 -5.77 -5.50
CA ARG A 59 2.59 -6.20 -5.33
C ARG A 59 1.58 -5.07 -5.54
N ALA A 60 1.90 -3.85 -5.12
CA ALA A 60 1.05 -2.68 -5.39
C ALA A 60 0.81 -2.47 -6.89
N LYS A 61 1.90 -2.50 -7.69
CA LYS A 61 1.79 -2.38 -9.15
C LYS A 61 0.99 -3.53 -9.76
N GLN A 62 1.17 -4.76 -9.29
CA GLN A 62 0.38 -5.91 -9.76
C GLN A 62 -1.12 -5.78 -9.44
N TRP A 63 -1.45 -5.34 -8.23
CA TRP A 63 -2.82 -5.09 -7.81
C TRP A 63 -3.46 -4.01 -8.69
N ILE A 64 -2.79 -2.86 -8.89
CA ILE A 64 -3.28 -1.76 -9.73
C ILE A 64 -3.49 -2.21 -11.17
N ASN A 65 -2.53 -2.95 -11.74
CA ASN A 65 -2.64 -3.49 -13.09
C ASN A 65 -3.85 -4.42 -13.24
N THR A 66 -4.12 -5.25 -12.23
CA THR A 66 -5.29 -6.15 -12.22
C THR A 66 -6.58 -5.35 -12.10
N ARG A 67 -6.62 -4.34 -11.21
CA ARG A 67 -7.80 -3.50 -10.99
C ARG A 67 -8.17 -2.71 -12.23
N ASN A 68 -7.19 -2.08 -12.87
CA ASN A 68 -7.41 -1.32 -14.10
C ASN A 68 -7.82 -2.20 -15.29
N LYS A 69 -7.47 -3.49 -15.31
CA LYS A 69 -8.00 -4.42 -16.32
C LYS A 69 -9.48 -4.70 -16.11
N LYS A 70 -9.90 -4.96 -14.86
CA LYS A 70 -11.31 -5.22 -14.51
C LYS A 70 -12.23 -4.04 -14.81
N ASN A 71 -11.75 -2.81 -14.63
CA ASN A 71 -12.56 -1.61 -14.89
C ASN A 71 -12.74 -1.28 -16.39
N LYS A 72 -12.09 -2.01 -17.31
CA LYS A 72 -12.18 -1.79 -18.77
C LYS A 72 -13.12 -2.77 -19.49
N THR A 73 -13.60 -3.78 -18.78
CA THR A 73 -14.58 -4.78 -19.21
C THR A 73 -15.91 -4.48 -18.54
#